data_AF-A0A2S5E1P7-F1
#
_entry.id   AF-A0A2S5E1P7-F1
#
_cell.length_a   1.000
_cell.length_b   1.000
_cell.length_c   1.000
_cell.angle_alpha   90.00
_cell.angle_beta   90.00
_cell.angle_gamma   90.00
#
_symmetry.space_group_name_H-M   'P 1'
#
loop_
_entity.id
_entity.type
_entity.pdbx_description
1 polymer ?
#
loop_
_entity_poly.entity_id
_entity_poly.type
_entity_poly.pdbx_seq_one_letter_code
_entity_poly.pdbx_strand_id
1 'polypeptide(L)'
;MVGVLATQTALLMWVVDRVTRRLGLAGQADATAPSDSLDDEPVDGPDDTPDVPLRYGAHARFKQLVLTADVERSEVTRRFYDKAKQAIEAYVDVETGRDGSGAAMVSADDLAAADGLPAAPPDETLTVFVSNDGAWSGFRVGDDSFRFRHGAITRLRLTHVMPVRWSGDYMVTFWFDVPKREHRTDYDAYSTGFDLGVNRASRHSRSLNQAFRQIASVLDVPFDIDETGDD
;
A
#
# COMPACT_ATOMS: atom_id res chain seq x y z
N MET A 1 10.08 37.06 -10.56
CA MET A 1 9.85 35.61 -10.63
C MET A 1 8.78 35.29 -9.58
N VAL A 2 7.50 35.30 -9.98
CA VAL A 2 6.35 34.99 -9.10
C VAL A 2 5.23 34.46 -9.98
N GLY A 3 4.63 33.32 -9.60
CA GLY A 3 3.25 32.99 -9.98
C GLY A 3 3.05 31.71 -10.79
N VAL A 4 3.41 30.53 -10.28
CA VAL A 4 2.83 29.24 -10.72
C VAL A 4 2.15 28.63 -9.51
N LEU A 5 0.86 28.96 -9.30
CA LEU A 5 0.05 28.42 -8.20
C LEU A 5 -1.46 28.52 -8.48
N ALA A 6 -1.86 28.32 -9.75
CA ALA A 6 -3.28 28.42 -10.13
C ALA A 6 -3.82 27.21 -10.93
N THR A 7 -3.00 26.23 -11.27
CA THR A 7 -3.40 25.13 -12.17
C THR A 7 -3.75 23.81 -11.48
N GLN A 8 -3.52 23.64 -10.18
CA GLN A 8 -3.87 22.40 -9.46
C GLN A 8 -5.32 22.37 -8.94
N THR A 9 -5.96 23.53 -8.78
CA THR A 9 -7.32 23.61 -8.22
C THR A 9 -8.42 23.28 -9.24
N ALA A 10 -8.12 23.31 -10.54
CA ALA A 10 -9.10 23.07 -11.60
C ALA A 10 -9.47 21.57 -11.75
N LEU A 11 -8.55 20.65 -11.41
CA LEU A 11 -8.74 19.21 -11.58
C LEU A 11 -9.58 18.57 -10.46
N LEU A 12 -9.48 19.10 -9.24
CA LEU A 12 -10.31 18.70 -8.09
C LEU A 12 -11.77 19.15 -8.25
N MET A 13 -12.03 20.31 -8.89
CA MET A 13 -13.40 20.79 -9.10
C MET A 13 -14.16 20.04 -10.21
N TRP A 14 -13.49 19.44 -11.19
CA TRP A 14 -14.18 18.77 -12.30
C TRP A 14 -14.76 17.40 -11.92
N VAL A 15 -14.14 16.70 -10.96
CA VAL A 15 -14.69 15.45 -10.39
C VAL A 15 -15.91 15.72 -9.52
N VAL A 16 -15.96 16.87 -8.83
CA VAL A 16 -17.07 17.27 -7.98
C VAL A 16 -18.28 17.75 -8.79
N ASP A 17 -18.09 18.54 -9.86
CA ASP A 17 -19.21 19.13 -10.63
C ASP A 17 -20.01 18.12 -11.48
N ARG A 18 -19.39 16.97 -11.84
CA ARG A 18 -20.10 15.93 -12.62
C ARG A 18 -21.03 15.07 -11.78
N VAL A 19 -20.88 15.07 -10.44
CA VAL A 19 -21.66 14.21 -9.53
C VAL A 19 -22.75 15.00 -8.78
N THR A 20 -22.55 16.29 -8.52
CA THR A 20 -23.56 17.16 -7.87
C THR A 20 -24.78 17.44 -8.73
N ARG A 21 -24.71 17.27 -10.06
CA ARG A 21 -25.85 17.51 -10.97
C ARG A 21 -26.90 16.38 -11.00
N ARG A 22 -26.73 15.29 -10.23
CA ARG A 22 -27.71 14.17 -10.16
C ARG A 22 -28.39 13.97 -8.81
N LEU A 23 -28.00 14.68 -7.75
CA LEU A 23 -28.64 14.55 -6.45
C LEU A 23 -28.94 15.95 -5.90
N GLY A 24 -30.19 16.38 -6.09
CA GLY A 24 -30.71 17.61 -5.53
C GLY A 24 -30.49 17.64 -4.01
N LEU A 25 -29.74 18.65 -3.56
CA LEU A 25 -29.57 19.01 -2.17
C LEU A 25 -30.88 19.53 -1.58
N ALA A 26 -31.29 18.96 -0.45
CA ALA A 26 -32.06 19.66 0.57
C ALA A 26 -31.92 18.91 1.91
N GLY A 27 -31.51 19.60 2.97
CA GLY A 27 -31.68 19.10 4.33
C GLY A 27 -30.62 19.54 5.32
N GLN A 28 -30.88 20.64 6.00
CA GLN A 28 -30.10 21.30 7.05
C GLN A 28 -30.41 20.77 8.47
N ALA A 29 -29.49 21.05 9.41
CA ALA A 29 -29.66 21.25 10.87
C ALA A 29 -29.64 19.99 11.77
N ASP A 30 -29.15 20.02 13.03
CA ASP A 30 -28.66 21.10 13.89
C ASP A 30 -27.83 20.50 15.05
N ALA A 31 -27.11 21.36 15.77
CA ALA A 31 -26.21 21.09 16.89
C ALA A 31 -26.80 20.28 18.07
N THR A 32 -25.94 19.57 18.84
CA THR A 32 -25.74 19.70 20.31
C THR A 32 -24.56 18.82 20.77
N ALA A 33 -23.54 19.41 21.42
CA ALA A 33 -22.58 18.70 22.28
C ALA A 33 -22.98 18.91 23.75
N PRO A 34 -22.66 18.00 24.69
CA PRO A 34 -21.40 18.18 25.41
C PRO A 34 -20.70 16.91 25.95
N SER A 35 -19.39 17.09 26.17
CA SER A 35 -18.48 16.42 27.11
C SER A 35 -18.66 14.93 27.40
N ASP A 36 -17.74 14.13 26.86
CA ASP A 36 -17.21 13.00 27.60
C ASP A 36 -15.68 12.92 27.41
N SER A 37 -14.98 13.01 28.54
CA SER A 37 -13.70 12.35 28.83
C SER A 37 -12.62 12.38 27.74
N LEU A 38 -11.71 13.36 27.83
CA LEU A 38 -10.36 13.24 27.28
C LEU A 38 -9.64 12.14 28.07
N ASP A 39 -9.80 10.89 27.64
CA ASP A 39 -8.78 9.87 27.88
C ASP A 39 -7.55 10.34 27.09
N ASP A 40 -6.55 10.84 27.82
CA ASP A 40 -5.21 11.13 27.31
C ASP A 40 -4.67 9.86 26.64
N GLU A 41 -4.83 9.78 25.31
CA GLU A 41 -4.18 8.79 24.48
C GLU A 41 -2.66 8.97 24.67
N PRO A 42 -1.90 7.94 25.07
CA PRO A 42 -0.47 8.10 25.26
C PRO A 42 0.14 8.50 23.93
N VAL A 43 0.76 9.69 23.90
CA VAL A 43 1.54 10.19 22.77
C VAL A 43 2.44 9.06 22.30
N ASP A 44 2.30 8.65 21.03
CA ASP A 44 3.09 7.56 20.45
C ASP A 44 4.57 7.87 20.70
N GLY A 45 5.19 7.06 21.57
CA GLY A 45 6.64 7.05 21.75
C GLY A 45 7.33 6.70 20.43
N PRO A 46 8.68 6.78 20.36
CA PRO A 46 9.40 6.23 19.22
C PRO A 46 8.89 4.82 18.96
N ASP A 47 8.59 4.53 17.69
CA ASP A 47 8.01 3.29 17.21
C ASP A 47 9.03 2.15 17.45
N ASP A 48 9.17 1.71 18.71
CA ASP A 48 10.18 0.77 19.23
C ASP A 48 9.90 -0.68 18.81
N THR A 49 9.20 -0.87 17.68
CA THR A 49 9.01 -2.18 17.09
C THR A 49 10.25 -2.52 16.26
N PRO A 50 10.94 -3.64 16.54
CA PRO A 50 12.19 -3.97 15.86
C PRO A 50 12.01 -4.02 14.33
N ASP A 51 12.98 -3.46 13.62
CA ASP A 51 13.02 -3.49 12.15
C ASP A 51 12.99 -4.94 11.66
N VAL A 52 12.20 -5.22 10.62
CA VAL A 52 12.16 -6.56 10.04
C VAL A 52 13.49 -6.83 9.36
N PRO A 53 14.20 -7.93 9.68
CA PRO A 53 15.53 -8.18 9.16
C PRO A 53 15.51 -8.35 7.64
N LEU A 54 16.42 -7.66 6.96
CA LEU A 54 16.68 -7.88 5.55
C LEU A 54 17.44 -9.21 5.38
N ARG A 55 16.84 -10.15 4.66
CA ARG A 55 17.41 -11.46 4.34
C ARG A 55 18.01 -11.44 2.93
N TYR A 56 19.01 -12.29 2.72
CA TYR A 56 19.70 -12.44 1.44
C TYR A 56 19.50 -13.86 0.94
N GLY A 57 18.79 -13.98 -0.18
CA GLY A 57 18.64 -15.24 -0.92
C GLY A 57 19.59 -15.28 -2.11
N ALA A 58 19.54 -16.39 -2.85
CA ALA A 58 20.42 -16.62 -3.99
C ALA A 58 20.29 -15.54 -5.09
N HIS A 59 19.07 -15.09 -5.39
CA HIS A 59 18.80 -14.14 -6.49
C HIS A 59 18.31 -12.77 -6.05
N ALA A 60 17.88 -12.61 -4.79
CA ALA A 60 17.32 -11.37 -4.29
C ALA A 60 17.58 -11.17 -2.79
N ARG A 61 17.60 -9.90 -2.40
CA ARG A 61 17.43 -9.48 -1.00
C ARG A 61 15.95 -9.23 -0.73
N PHE A 62 15.46 -9.61 0.44
CA PHE A 62 14.03 -9.59 0.72
C PHE A 62 13.70 -9.39 2.21
N LYS A 63 12.48 -8.93 2.48
CA LYS A 63 11.88 -8.93 3.82
C LYS A 63 10.58 -9.73 3.77
N GLN A 64 10.29 -10.47 4.85
CA GLN A 64 9.04 -11.20 5.06
C GLN A 64 8.18 -10.42 6.05
N LEU A 65 6.98 -10.02 5.62
CA LEU A 65 6.13 -9.06 6.31
C LEU A 65 4.77 -9.67 6.62
N VAL A 66 4.27 -9.37 7.81
CA VAL A 66 2.89 -9.64 8.20
C VAL A 66 2.17 -8.30 8.17
N LEU A 67 1.16 -8.14 7.30
CA LEU A 67 0.49 -6.86 7.10
C LEU A 67 -0.45 -6.48 8.26
N THR A 68 -1.09 -7.48 8.88
CA THR A 68 -1.97 -7.31 10.04
C THR A 68 -1.74 -8.43 11.05
N ALA A 69 -1.87 -8.13 12.33
CA ALA A 69 -1.74 -9.14 13.40
C ALA A 69 -3.02 -9.96 13.64
N ASP A 70 -4.14 -9.60 12.98
CA ASP A 70 -5.47 -10.18 13.23
C ASP A 70 -5.65 -11.61 12.68
N VAL A 71 -6.83 -12.21 12.78
CA VAL A 71 -7.14 -13.55 12.25
C VAL A 71 -7.25 -13.56 10.72
N GLU A 72 -7.48 -12.40 10.10
CA GLU A 72 -7.72 -12.24 8.65
C GLU A 72 -6.43 -12.00 7.84
N ARG A 73 -5.25 -12.32 8.40
CA ARG A 73 -3.95 -11.97 7.76
C ARG A 73 -3.81 -12.49 6.34
N SER A 74 -4.18 -13.75 6.11
CA SER A 74 -4.08 -14.37 4.79
C SER A 74 -4.93 -13.61 3.77
N GLU A 75 -6.12 -13.18 4.14
CA GLU A 75 -7.03 -12.46 3.25
C GLU A 75 -6.49 -11.06 2.91
N VAL A 76 -5.98 -10.34 3.91
CA VAL A 76 -5.38 -9.01 3.73
C VAL A 76 -4.10 -9.09 2.89
N THR A 77 -3.21 -10.04 3.20
CA THR A 77 -1.98 -10.29 2.46
C THR A 77 -2.27 -10.66 1.01
N ARG A 78 -3.23 -11.56 0.77
CA ARG A 78 -3.62 -11.97 -0.57
C ARG A 78 -4.26 -10.81 -1.35
N ARG A 79 -5.17 -10.07 -0.72
CA ARG A 79 -5.82 -8.91 -1.33
C ARG A 79 -4.81 -7.84 -1.71
N PHE A 80 -3.85 -7.54 -0.82
CA PHE A 80 -2.75 -6.63 -1.16
C PHE A 80 -1.98 -7.13 -2.37
N TYR A 81 -1.58 -8.40 -2.39
CA TYR A 81 -0.81 -8.98 -3.49
C TYR A 81 -1.55 -8.88 -4.83
N ASP A 82 -2.80 -9.31 -4.89
CA ASP A 82 -3.60 -9.31 -6.13
C ASP A 82 -3.88 -7.87 -6.61
N LYS A 83 -4.18 -6.95 -5.68
CA LYS A 83 -4.45 -5.55 -6.02
C LYS A 83 -3.19 -4.77 -6.40
N ALA A 84 -2.08 -5.01 -5.71
CA ALA A 84 -0.79 -4.41 -6.05
C ALA A 84 -0.34 -4.85 -7.44
N LYS A 85 -0.47 -6.15 -7.76
CA LYS A 85 -0.19 -6.67 -9.10
C LYS A 85 -1.04 -5.95 -10.15
N GLN A 86 -2.36 -5.91 -9.98
CA GLN A 86 -3.28 -5.23 -10.90
C GLN A 86 -2.94 -3.74 -11.06
N ALA A 87 -2.62 -3.07 -9.96
CA ALA A 87 -2.24 -1.66 -9.94
C ALA A 87 -0.95 -1.40 -10.72
N ILE A 88 0.07 -2.26 -10.58
CA ILE A 88 1.37 -2.12 -11.26
C ILE A 88 1.24 -2.49 -12.76
N GLU A 89 0.50 -3.55 -13.09
CA GLU A 89 0.24 -3.98 -14.48
C GLU A 89 -0.43 -2.90 -15.32
N ALA A 90 -1.20 -2.02 -14.69
CA ALA A 90 -1.83 -0.89 -15.36
C ALA A 90 -0.82 0.16 -15.86
N TYR A 91 0.42 0.14 -15.39
CA TYR A 91 1.46 1.14 -15.69
C TYR A 91 2.71 0.54 -16.34
N VAL A 92 3.16 -0.62 -15.88
CA VAL A 92 4.41 -1.27 -16.31
C VAL A 92 4.22 -2.76 -16.57
N ASP A 93 5.17 -3.38 -17.26
CA ASP A 93 5.14 -4.82 -17.50
C ASP A 93 5.45 -5.56 -16.21
N VAL A 94 4.64 -6.57 -15.93
CA VAL A 94 4.80 -7.46 -14.79
C VAL A 94 5.02 -8.87 -15.31
N GLU A 95 6.06 -9.50 -14.80
CA GLU A 95 6.34 -10.91 -15.04
C GLU A 95 5.86 -11.72 -13.85
N THR A 96 4.87 -12.58 -14.08
CA THR A 96 4.31 -13.45 -13.07
C THR A 96 4.92 -14.82 -13.15
N GLY A 97 5.12 -15.48 -12.01
CA GLY A 97 5.53 -16.86 -11.97
C GLY A 97 5.20 -17.51 -10.65
N ARG A 98 5.62 -18.77 -10.54
CA ARG A 98 5.54 -19.53 -9.30
C ARG A 98 6.93 -19.89 -8.81
N ASP A 99 7.01 -20.50 -7.64
CA ASP A 99 8.25 -21.06 -7.14
C ASP A 99 9.03 -21.86 -8.21
N GLY A 100 10.34 -21.68 -8.26
CA GLY A 100 11.20 -22.25 -9.29
C GLY A 100 11.20 -21.53 -10.64
N SER A 101 10.34 -20.53 -10.85
CA SER A 101 10.39 -19.67 -12.06
C SER A 101 11.40 -18.53 -11.90
N GLY A 102 11.86 -17.97 -13.02
CA GLY A 102 12.71 -16.78 -13.01
C GLY A 102 12.05 -15.55 -12.35
N ALA A 103 10.71 -15.48 -12.34
CA ALA A 103 9.99 -14.38 -11.69
C ALA A 103 9.93 -14.52 -10.16
N ALA A 104 10.12 -15.74 -9.61
CA ALA A 104 10.04 -15.98 -8.19
C ALA A 104 11.04 -15.16 -7.38
N MET A 105 12.30 -15.10 -7.86
CA MET A 105 13.49 -14.45 -7.28
C MET A 105 13.88 -14.89 -5.86
N VAL A 106 12.92 -15.28 -5.03
CA VAL A 106 13.09 -15.83 -3.68
C VAL A 106 12.49 -17.22 -3.70
N SER A 107 13.28 -18.25 -3.42
CA SER A 107 12.83 -19.65 -3.42
C SER A 107 12.15 -20.04 -2.10
N ALA A 108 11.39 -21.13 -2.09
CA ALA A 108 10.86 -21.70 -0.84
C ALA A 108 11.97 -22.02 0.18
N ASP A 109 13.15 -22.46 -0.29
CA ASP A 109 14.32 -22.73 0.56
C ASP A 109 14.86 -21.45 1.20
N ASP A 110 14.88 -20.32 0.47
CA ASP A 110 15.27 -19.01 1.03
C ASP A 110 14.28 -18.54 2.11
N LEU A 111 13.00 -18.90 1.96
CA LEU A 111 11.92 -18.51 2.88
C LEU A 111 11.86 -19.35 4.16
N ALA A 112 12.56 -20.49 4.20
CA ALA A 112 12.62 -21.35 5.39
C ALA A 112 13.07 -20.55 6.62
N ALA A 113 12.65 -20.99 7.81
CA ALA A 113 12.98 -20.33 9.07
C ALA A 113 14.49 -20.07 9.17
N ALA A 114 14.87 -18.79 9.29
CA ALA A 114 16.21 -18.46 9.74
C ALA A 114 16.34 -18.90 11.21
N ASP A 115 17.36 -19.72 11.49
CA ASP A 115 17.80 -20.21 12.80
C ASP A 115 16.86 -19.92 13.99
N GLY A 116 15.92 -20.86 14.24
CA GLY A 116 15.21 -20.96 15.52
C GLY A 116 13.90 -20.19 15.69
N LEU A 117 13.43 -19.45 14.68
CA LEU A 117 12.11 -18.80 14.72
C LEU A 117 11.03 -19.63 14.00
N PRO A 118 9.77 -19.64 14.50
CA PRO A 118 8.66 -20.22 13.75
C PRO A 118 8.51 -19.47 12.43
N ALA A 119 8.56 -20.18 11.30
CA ALA A 119 8.18 -19.60 10.03
C ALA A 119 6.69 -19.24 10.09
N ALA A 120 6.35 -17.97 9.88
CA ALA A 120 4.97 -17.59 9.68
C ALA A 120 4.42 -18.33 8.45
N PRO A 121 3.13 -18.72 8.44
CA PRO A 121 2.55 -19.45 7.32
C PRO A 121 2.80 -18.70 6.00
N PRO A 122 3.20 -19.40 4.93
CA PRO A 122 3.62 -18.75 3.69
C PRO A 122 2.49 -17.97 3.01
N ASP A 123 1.23 -18.35 3.26
CA ASP A 123 0.04 -17.65 2.74
C ASP A 123 -0.37 -16.44 3.60
N GLU A 124 0.14 -16.33 4.82
CA GLU A 124 -0.07 -15.17 5.71
C GLU A 124 0.99 -14.07 5.50
N THR A 125 2.10 -14.41 4.85
CA THR A 125 3.30 -13.59 4.80
C THR A 125 3.51 -13.00 3.41
N LEU A 126 3.62 -11.68 3.34
CA LEU A 126 4.06 -10.97 2.15
C LEU A 126 5.58 -10.93 2.11
N THR A 127 6.18 -11.47 1.04
CA THR A 127 7.59 -11.27 0.76
C THR A 127 7.74 -10.13 -0.23
N VAL A 128 8.51 -9.10 0.12
CA VAL A 128 8.93 -8.02 -0.79
C VAL A 128 10.41 -8.19 -1.07
N PHE A 129 10.81 -8.09 -2.34
CA PHE A 129 12.18 -8.37 -2.76
C PHE A 129 12.70 -7.39 -3.80
N VAL A 130 14.02 -7.28 -3.84
CA VAL A 130 14.79 -6.65 -4.93
C VAL A 130 15.87 -7.63 -5.37
N SER A 131 15.99 -7.85 -6.67
CA SER A 131 17.01 -8.73 -7.23
C SER A 131 18.41 -8.24 -6.91
N ASN A 132 19.36 -9.17 -6.75
CA ASN A 132 20.73 -8.85 -6.36
C ASN A 132 21.46 -8.01 -7.44
N ASP A 133 21.04 -8.12 -8.70
CA ASP A 133 21.52 -7.29 -9.82
C ASP A 133 20.83 -5.91 -9.90
N GLY A 134 19.84 -5.65 -9.04
CA GLY A 134 19.07 -4.41 -8.99
C GLY A 134 18.12 -4.19 -10.17
N ALA A 135 17.93 -5.18 -11.05
CA ALA A 135 17.11 -5.03 -12.25
C ALA A 135 15.60 -5.13 -11.96
N TRP A 136 15.23 -5.84 -10.88
CA TRP A 136 13.85 -6.23 -10.59
C TRP A 136 13.48 -5.96 -9.14
N SER A 137 12.24 -5.51 -8.95
CA SER A 137 11.53 -5.54 -7.67
C SER A 137 10.33 -6.46 -7.80
N GLY A 138 9.82 -6.96 -6.68
CA GLY A 138 8.61 -7.76 -6.74
C GLY A 138 8.05 -8.16 -5.39
N PHE A 139 6.95 -8.89 -5.48
CA PHE A 139 6.23 -9.42 -4.34
C PHE A 139 5.96 -10.91 -4.52
N ARG A 140 5.90 -11.63 -3.40
CA ARG A 140 5.55 -13.05 -3.34
C ARG A 140 4.64 -13.33 -2.16
N VAL A 141 3.64 -14.17 -2.36
CA VAL A 141 2.75 -14.74 -1.33
C VAL A 141 2.56 -16.22 -1.63
N GLY A 142 2.86 -17.09 -0.67
CA GLY A 142 2.86 -18.53 -0.90
C GLY A 142 3.78 -18.92 -2.06
N ASP A 143 3.21 -19.61 -3.04
CA ASP A 143 3.89 -20.01 -4.28
C ASP A 143 3.83 -18.97 -5.39
N ASP A 144 2.95 -17.97 -5.28
CA ASP A 144 2.74 -16.98 -6.33
C ASP A 144 3.75 -15.82 -6.16
N SER A 145 4.40 -15.45 -7.26
CA SER A 145 5.31 -14.31 -7.29
C SER A 145 5.11 -13.48 -8.55
N PHE A 146 5.38 -12.19 -8.45
CA PHE A 146 5.54 -11.35 -9.63
C PHE A 146 6.68 -10.36 -9.43
N ARG A 147 7.33 -10.02 -10.56
CA ARG A 147 8.38 -9.00 -10.62
C ARG A 147 8.08 -7.95 -11.67
N PHE A 148 8.60 -6.76 -11.44
CA PHE A 148 8.53 -5.60 -12.31
C PHE A 148 9.87 -4.86 -12.27
N ARG A 149 10.09 -3.95 -13.22
CA ARG A 149 11.35 -3.19 -13.27
C ARG A 149 11.55 -2.41 -11.99
N HIS A 150 12.74 -2.58 -11.39
CA HIS A 150 13.10 -1.79 -10.22
C HIS A 150 13.03 -0.29 -10.56
N GLY A 151 12.56 0.52 -9.63
CA GLY A 151 12.31 1.96 -9.83
C GLY A 151 11.03 2.31 -10.59
N ALA A 152 10.18 1.34 -10.98
CA ALA A 152 8.89 1.64 -11.62
C ALA A 152 7.92 2.38 -10.69
N ILE A 153 7.92 2.02 -9.40
CA ILE A 153 7.18 2.74 -8.36
C ILE A 153 8.10 3.84 -7.84
N THR A 154 7.61 5.07 -7.79
CA THR A 154 8.41 6.23 -7.35
C THR A 154 7.99 6.81 -6.02
N ARG A 155 6.80 6.47 -5.53
CA ARG A 155 6.31 6.79 -4.19
C ARG A 155 5.25 5.79 -3.75
N LEU A 156 5.21 5.54 -2.45
CA LEU A 156 4.20 4.76 -1.76
C LEU A 156 3.48 5.64 -0.73
N ARG A 157 2.15 5.56 -0.67
CA ARG A 157 1.35 6.20 0.39
C ARG A 157 0.36 5.22 0.99
N LEU A 158 0.19 5.30 2.29
CA LEU A 158 -0.96 4.70 2.99
C LEU A 158 -1.89 5.83 3.47
N THR A 159 -3.13 5.83 3.00
CA THR A 159 -4.14 6.83 3.37
C THR A 159 -5.23 6.19 4.23
N HIS A 160 -5.57 6.85 5.34
CA HIS A 160 -6.73 6.50 6.15
C HIS A 160 -7.97 7.14 5.52
N VAL A 161 -8.89 6.32 4.98
CA VAL A 161 -10.11 6.79 4.30
C VAL A 161 -11.33 6.51 5.17
N MET A 162 -12.34 7.39 5.13
CA MET A 162 -13.62 7.11 5.77
C MET A 162 -14.43 6.07 4.96
N PRO A 163 -15.11 5.10 5.61
CA PRO A 163 -15.72 3.95 4.95
C PRO A 163 -16.97 4.26 4.10
N VAL A 164 -17.38 5.53 3.99
CA VAL A 164 -18.64 5.94 3.34
C VAL A 164 -18.72 5.48 1.88
N ARG A 165 -17.58 5.22 1.21
CA ARG A 165 -17.52 4.81 -0.20
C ARG A 165 -16.57 3.65 -0.52
N TRP A 166 -15.92 3.06 0.48
CA TRP A 166 -14.86 2.06 0.28
C TRP A 166 -15.11 0.84 1.18
N SER A 167 -14.64 -0.33 0.76
CA SER A 167 -14.81 -1.58 1.53
C SER A 167 -13.85 -1.73 2.72
N GLY A 168 -13.11 -0.67 3.06
CA GLY A 168 -12.17 -0.61 4.15
C GLY A 168 -11.68 0.81 4.39
N ASP A 169 -10.94 0.98 5.48
CA ASP A 169 -10.51 2.28 5.99
C ASP A 169 -9.05 2.62 5.61
N TYR A 170 -8.43 1.78 4.77
CA TYR A 170 -7.04 1.91 4.33
C TYR A 170 -6.92 1.82 2.81
N MET A 171 -6.38 2.87 2.21
CA MET A 171 -6.05 2.92 0.79
C MET A 171 -4.54 2.99 0.59
N VAL A 172 -4.00 2.07 -0.21
CA VAL A 172 -2.61 2.09 -0.66
C VAL A 172 -2.57 2.81 -1.99
N THR A 173 -1.65 3.75 -2.15
CA THR A 173 -1.42 4.45 -3.42
C THR A 173 0.01 4.29 -3.89
N PHE A 174 0.17 3.93 -5.17
CA PHE A 174 1.44 3.90 -5.87
C PHE A 174 1.52 5.05 -6.88
N TRP A 175 2.70 5.66 -7.00
CA TRP A 175 3.04 6.61 -8.07
C TRP A 175 4.05 5.99 -9.03
N PHE A 176 3.99 6.44 -10.27
CA PHE A 176 4.79 5.98 -11.39
C PHE A 176 5.29 7.18 -12.18
N ASP A 177 6.45 7.04 -12.83
CA ASP A 177 6.97 8.06 -13.76
C ASP A 177 6.40 7.91 -15.19
N VAL A 178 5.56 6.90 -15.40
CA VAL A 178 4.88 6.63 -16.67
C VAL A 178 3.37 6.79 -16.49
N PRO A 179 2.63 7.21 -17.53
CA PRO A 179 1.18 7.27 -17.48
C PRO A 179 0.58 5.85 -17.53
N LYS A 180 -0.65 5.71 -17.02
CA LYS A 180 -1.44 4.49 -17.14
C LYS A 180 -1.56 4.03 -18.60
N ARG A 181 -1.35 2.74 -18.86
CA ARG A 181 -1.32 2.13 -20.21
C ARG A 181 -2.69 2.10 -20.88
N GLU A 182 -3.74 1.81 -20.11
CA GLU A 182 -5.10 1.74 -20.61
C GLU A 182 -5.82 3.07 -20.45
N HIS A 183 -6.33 3.55 -21.59
CA HIS A 183 -7.01 4.83 -21.81
C HIS A 183 -6.06 6.03 -21.86
N ARG A 184 -5.63 6.38 -23.09
CA ARG A 184 -5.40 7.78 -23.48
C ARG A 184 -6.72 8.55 -23.37
N THR A 185 -7.27 8.66 -22.16
CA THR A 185 -8.09 9.81 -21.81
C THR A 185 -7.16 11.00 -21.71
N ASP A 186 -7.63 12.21 -22.01
CA ASP A 186 -6.82 13.46 -22.00
C ASP A 186 -6.16 13.82 -20.64
N TYR A 187 -6.26 12.93 -19.65
CA TYR A 187 -5.62 13.01 -18.35
C TYR A 187 -4.73 11.80 -18.14
N ASP A 188 -3.42 12.02 -18.21
CA ASP A 188 -2.41 11.06 -17.79
C ASP A 188 -2.48 10.90 -16.26
N ALA A 189 -3.05 9.80 -15.79
CA ALA A 189 -2.92 9.41 -14.39
C ALA A 189 -1.54 8.79 -14.18
N TYR A 190 -0.78 9.32 -13.22
CA TYR A 190 0.56 8.84 -12.79
C TYR A 190 0.52 8.12 -11.44
N SER A 191 -0.68 7.87 -10.91
CA SER A 191 -0.87 7.17 -9.65
C SER A 191 -2.15 6.35 -9.65
N THR A 192 -2.16 5.30 -8.85
CA THR A 192 -3.36 4.49 -8.63
C THR A 192 -3.45 4.04 -7.19
N GLY A 193 -4.67 4.05 -6.66
CA GLY A 193 -5.00 3.61 -5.31
C GLY A 193 -5.80 2.31 -5.31
N PHE A 194 -5.68 1.52 -4.25
CA PHE A 194 -6.53 0.36 -3.99
C PHE A 194 -6.75 0.16 -2.48
N ASP A 195 -7.88 -0.44 -2.15
CA ASP A 195 -8.29 -0.71 -0.77
C ASP A 195 -7.82 -2.09 -0.28
N LEU A 196 -7.39 -2.13 0.99
CA LEU A 196 -6.95 -3.33 1.70
C LEU A 196 -8.10 -4.16 2.29
N GLY A 197 -9.32 -3.61 2.36
CA GLY A 197 -10.49 -4.29 2.90
C GLY A 197 -10.46 -4.47 4.41
N VAL A 198 -9.71 -3.64 5.11
CA VAL A 198 -9.52 -3.70 6.57
C VAL A 198 -10.28 -2.56 7.21
N ASN A 199 -11.12 -2.87 8.21
CA ASN A 199 -11.80 -1.86 9.01
C ASN A 199 -10.84 -1.20 10.02
N ARG A 200 -11.13 0.05 10.37
CA ARG A 200 -10.33 0.87 11.28
C ARG A 200 -10.36 0.27 12.68
N ALA A 201 -9.19 -0.19 13.11
CA ALA A 201 -8.88 -0.51 14.49
C ALA A 201 -7.47 0.01 14.78
N SER A 202 -7.24 0.57 15.97
CA SER A 202 -5.96 1.20 16.33
C SER A 202 -4.76 0.24 16.16
N ARG A 203 -4.98 -1.07 16.37
CA ARG A 203 -3.98 -2.13 16.15
C ARG A 203 -3.62 -2.35 14.68
N HIS A 204 -4.56 -2.12 13.76
CA HIS A 204 -4.31 -2.22 12.31
C HIS A 204 -3.45 -1.07 11.82
N SER A 205 -3.70 0.15 12.31
CA SER A 205 -2.94 1.34 11.91
C SER A 205 -1.44 1.16 12.13
N ARG A 206 -1.01 0.78 13.35
CA ARG A 206 0.41 0.60 13.67
C ARG A 206 1.05 -0.52 12.84
N SER A 207 0.40 -1.67 12.75
CA SER A 207 0.92 -2.84 12.02
C SER A 207 1.08 -2.54 10.52
N LEU A 208 0.08 -1.88 9.91
CA LEU A 208 0.11 -1.50 8.50
C LEU A 208 1.18 -0.42 8.27
N ASN A 209 1.22 0.63 9.08
CA ASN A 209 2.24 1.69 8.96
C ASN A 209 3.65 1.11 8.97
N GLN A 210 3.95 0.20 9.91
CA GLN A 210 5.23 -0.47 9.96
C GLN A 210 5.46 -1.32 8.70
N ALA A 211 4.51 -2.17 8.30
CA ALA A 211 4.66 -3.01 7.12
C ALA A 211 4.90 -2.20 5.84
N PHE A 212 4.17 -1.10 5.63
CA PHE A 212 4.35 -0.25 4.46
C PHE A 212 5.66 0.56 4.49
N ARG A 213 6.17 0.96 5.66
CA ARG A 213 7.54 1.47 5.79
C ARG A 213 8.57 0.43 5.36
N GLN A 214 8.37 -0.84 5.73
CA GLN A 214 9.26 -1.93 5.32
C GLN A 214 9.22 -2.18 3.81
N ILE A 215 8.02 -2.17 3.21
CA ILE A 215 7.86 -2.28 1.76
C ILE A 215 8.60 -1.14 1.06
N ALA A 216 8.38 0.10 1.50
CA ALA A 216 9.03 1.28 0.93
C ALA A 216 10.56 1.21 1.05
N SER A 217 11.07 0.78 2.21
CA SER A 217 12.51 0.60 2.45
C SER A 217 13.13 -0.43 1.51
N VAL A 218 12.46 -1.56 1.25
CA VAL A 218 12.98 -2.57 0.32
C VAL A 218 12.92 -2.07 -1.12
N LEU A 219 11.85 -1.39 -1.50
CA LEU A 219 11.67 -0.83 -2.84
C LEU A 219 12.51 0.43 -3.10
N ASP A 220 13.13 1.01 -2.07
CA ASP A 220 13.90 2.27 -2.10
C ASP A 220 13.05 3.46 -2.60
N VAL A 221 11.86 3.62 -2.04
CA VAL A 221 10.93 4.71 -2.40
C VAL A 221 10.50 5.52 -1.18
N PRO A 222 10.16 6.82 -1.35
CA PRO A 222 9.52 7.61 -0.30
C PRO A 222 8.20 6.98 0.16
N PHE A 223 7.95 7.07 1.47
CA PHE A 223 6.71 6.61 2.10
C PHE A 223 6.04 7.75 2.87
N ASP A 224 4.76 7.99 2.56
CA ASP A 224 3.91 8.96 3.25
C ASP A 224 2.72 8.27 3.93
N ILE A 225 2.31 8.77 5.09
CA ILE A 225 1.04 8.43 5.74
C ILE A 225 0.14 9.67 5.66
N ASP A 226 -1.10 9.49 5.26
CA ASP A 226 -2.07 10.57 5.09
C ASP A 226 -3.33 10.24 5.89
N GLU A 227 -3.64 11.08 6.87
CA GLU A 227 -4.87 10.97 7.65
C GLU A 227 -5.86 11.98 7.10
N THR A 228 -6.87 11.53 6.35
CA THR A 228 -7.99 12.41 5.99
C THR A 228 -8.82 12.67 7.25
N GLY A 229 -8.39 13.64 8.06
CA GLY A 229 -9.16 14.21 9.16
C GLY A 229 -10.22 15.16 8.60
N ASP A 230 -11.48 14.95 8.97
CA ASP A 230 -12.46 16.03 8.97
C ASP A 230 -11.99 17.07 9.98
N ASP A 231 -11.79 18.30 9.52
CA ASP A 231 -11.62 19.51 10.35
C ASP A 231 -12.96 20.26 10.38
#